data_AF-A0A7W1TDP1-F1
#
_entry.id   AF-A0A7W1TDP1-F1
#
_cell.length_a   1.000
_cell.length_b   1.000
_cell.length_c   1.000
_cell.angle_alpha   90.00
_cell.angle_beta   90.00
_cell.angle_gamma   90.00
#
_symmetry.space_group_name_H-M   'P 1'
#
loop_
_entity.id
_entity.type
_entity.pdbx_description
1 polymer ?
#
loop_
_entity_poly.entity_id
_entity_poly.type
_entity_poly.pdbx_seq_one_letter_code
_entity_poly.pdbx_strand_id
1 'polypeptide(L)'
;LTVRAGSHGVRVIGPGLGADTALVRLEPGLKGFRLAGIELAEAPGAALEALVSARAEIADCSAAAPIALSGAQLHFTNLRATGGMLVENQARLRLDDSLLSGPIALVLRDGHAEVHQSWLCGTGATAGTVVSAAAGSIDLDAVVITARWPGEAGTGLGLGAHVSATLHDVAIDHLATGIEVDRAELTAIDGLTITASATGLRWSGPRGDGWRWERLLLQAPEPLHGLSQLAITGQGARQERLVLVPK
;
A
#
# COMPACT_ATOMS: atom_id res chain seq x y z
N LEU A 1 15.02 19.80 -10.92
CA LEU A 1 13.91 20.64 -11.46
C LEU A 1 12.78 20.58 -10.45
N THR A 2 12.23 21.72 -10.05
CA THR A 2 11.14 21.78 -9.06
C THR A 2 9.93 22.44 -9.69
N VAL A 3 8.78 21.76 -9.63
CA VAL A 3 7.48 22.36 -9.92
C VAL A 3 6.71 22.40 -8.61
N ARG A 4 6.34 23.61 -8.16
CA ARG A 4 5.68 23.83 -6.88
C ARG A 4 4.51 24.79 -7.06
N ALA A 5 3.36 24.40 -6.50
CA ALA A 5 2.22 25.29 -6.30
C ALA A 5 2.08 25.61 -4.80
N GLY A 6 1.60 26.81 -4.47
CA GLY A 6 1.39 27.24 -3.07
C GLY A 6 0.19 26.58 -2.37
N SER A 7 -0.60 25.82 -3.12
CA SER A 7 -1.77 25.02 -2.73
C SER A 7 -2.16 24.14 -3.95
N HIS A 8 -3.23 23.34 -3.87
CA HIS A 8 -3.85 22.64 -5.03
C HIS A 8 -4.34 23.58 -6.17
N GLY A 9 -3.88 24.83 -6.24
CA GLY A 9 -4.21 25.79 -7.30
C GLY A 9 -3.63 25.44 -8.67
N VAL A 10 -2.74 24.44 -8.78
CA VAL A 10 -2.29 23.90 -10.07
C VAL A 10 -2.90 22.52 -10.28
N ARG A 11 -3.76 22.44 -11.30
CA ARG A 11 -4.40 21.22 -11.77
C ARG A 11 -3.83 20.83 -13.12
N VAL A 12 -3.28 19.62 -13.22
CA VAL A 12 -2.81 19.06 -14.49
C VAL A 12 -3.94 18.22 -15.08
N ILE A 13 -4.35 18.56 -16.29
CA ILE A 13 -5.43 17.89 -17.03
C ILE A 13 -4.87 17.47 -18.38
N GLY A 14 -5.14 16.22 -18.77
CA GLY A 14 -4.70 15.68 -20.04
C GLY A 14 -5.52 16.26 -21.20
N PRO A 15 -4.99 16.30 -22.43
CA PRO A 15 -5.72 16.78 -23.60
C PRO A 15 -6.87 15.85 -24.04
N GLY A 16 -7.15 14.76 -23.31
CA GLY A 16 -8.19 13.77 -23.65
C GLY A 16 -7.82 12.86 -24.83
N LEU A 17 -6.55 12.81 -25.23
CA LEU A 17 -6.08 12.07 -26.40
C LEU A 17 -5.23 10.87 -25.97
N GLY A 18 -5.74 9.66 -26.23
CA GLY A 18 -5.06 8.38 -26.03
C GLY A 18 -5.42 7.68 -24.72
N ALA A 19 -5.89 6.43 -24.80
CA ALA A 19 -6.26 5.60 -23.64
C ALA A 19 -5.06 5.30 -22.70
N ASP A 20 -3.82 5.45 -23.19
CA ASP A 20 -2.62 4.97 -22.49
C ASP A 20 -1.63 6.09 -22.12
N THR A 21 -2.06 7.36 -22.11
CA THR A 21 -1.13 8.47 -21.84
C THR A 21 -1.24 8.92 -20.39
N ALA A 22 -0.11 8.86 -19.66
CA ALA A 22 -0.03 9.41 -18.31
C ALA A 22 -0.06 10.96 -18.33
N LEU A 23 -0.67 11.59 -17.31
CA LEU A 23 -0.64 13.05 -17.20
C LEU A 23 0.76 13.59 -16.94
N VAL A 24 1.49 12.91 -16.05
CA VAL A 24 2.89 13.20 -15.75
C VAL A 24 3.68 11.92 -16.00
N ARG A 25 4.62 11.97 -16.95
CA ARG A 25 5.59 10.91 -17.18
C ARG A 25 6.97 11.37 -16.72
N LEU A 26 7.57 10.62 -15.80
CA LEU A 26 8.95 10.80 -15.37
C LEU A 26 9.84 9.90 -16.22
N GLU A 27 10.52 10.50 -17.19
CA GLU A 27 11.34 9.80 -18.18
C GLU A 27 12.58 9.13 -17.57
N PRO A 28 13.13 8.09 -18.23
CA PRO A 28 14.28 7.36 -17.73
C PRO A 28 15.47 8.25 -17.39
N GLY A 29 16.07 7.98 -16.22
CA GLY A 29 17.26 8.69 -15.75
C GLY A 29 17.02 10.10 -15.20
N LEU A 30 15.76 10.58 -15.14
CA LEU A 30 15.42 11.82 -14.46
C LEU A 30 15.85 11.75 -12.98
N LYS A 31 16.56 12.76 -12.48
CA LYS A 31 17.04 12.80 -11.08
C LYS A 31 16.80 14.17 -10.47
N GLY A 32 16.55 14.21 -9.16
CA GLY A 32 16.34 15.45 -8.41
C GLY A 32 15.12 16.23 -8.88
N PHE A 33 14.10 15.53 -9.38
CA PHE A 33 12.82 16.13 -9.71
C PHE A 33 11.97 16.22 -8.45
N ARG A 34 11.31 17.37 -8.27
CA ARG A 34 10.39 17.61 -7.16
C ARG A 34 9.07 18.14 -7.67
N LEU A 35 7.99 17.48 -7.27
CA LEU A 35 6.62 17.88 -7.54
C LEU A 35 5.93 18.21 -6.22
N ALA A 36 5.36 19.41 -6.07
CA ALA A 36 4.70 19.76 -4.81
C ALA A 36 3.42 20.58 -4.99
N GLY A 37 2.37 20.23 -4.25
CA GLY A 37 1.12 20.98 -4.19
C GLY A 37 0.22 20.83 -5.43
N ILE A 38 0.34 19.74 -6.18
CA ILE A 38 -0.33 19.59 -7.48
C ILE A 38 -1.48 18.60 -7.41
N GLU A 39 -2.61 18.95 -8.04
CA GLU A 39 -3.70 18.01 -8.34
C GLU A 39 -3.51 17.42 -9.74
N LEU A 40 -3.40 16.10 -9.80
CA LEU A 40 -3.43 15.32 -11.04
C LEU A 40 -4.86 14.82 -11.23
N ALA A 41 -5.57 15.43 -12.18
CA ALA A 41 -6.98 15.14 -12.43
C ALA A 41 -7.19 13.73 -13.00
N GLU A 42 -8.43 13.40 -13.33
CA GLU A 42 -8.74 12.13 -14.00
C GLU A 42 -7.99 12.03 -15.34
N ALA A 43 -7.47 10.84 -15.60
CA ALA A 43 -6.72 10.48 -16.79
C ALA A 43 -7.28 9.17 -17.35
N PRO A 44 -7.29 8.97 -18.68
CA PRO A 44 -7.63 7.67 -19.28
C PRO A 44 -6.66 6.56 -18.85
N GLY A 45 -5.37 6.92 -18.68
CA GLY A 45 -4.30 6.05 -18.19
C GLY A 45 -3.91 6.38 -16.75
N ALA A 46 -2.61 6.57 -16.50
CA ALA A 46 -2.09 6.92 -15.18
C ALA A 46 -2.13 8.43 -14.90
N ALA A 47 -2.36 8.82 -13.64
CA ALA A 47 -2.09 10.18 -13.20
C ALA A 47 -0.59 10.48 -13.25
N LEU A 48 0.23 9.53 -12.80
CA LEU A 48 1.68 9.62 -12.83
C LEU A 48 2.27 8.27 -13.22
N GLU A 49 3.21 8.31 -14.15
CA GLU A 49 4.01 7.16 -14.54
C GLU A 49 5.48 7.50 -14.37
N ALA A 50 6.22 6.67 -13.65
CA ALA A 50 7.66 6.81 -13.48
C ALA A 50 8.39 5.60 -14.07
N LEU A 51 9.28 5.90 -15.00
CA LEU A 51 10.02 4.90 -15.77
C LEU A 51 11.41 4.64 -15.15
N VAL A 52 12.08 3.63 -15.71
CA VAL A 52 13.30 3.06 -15.18
C VAL A 52 14.36 4.11 -14.81
N SER A 53 14.94 3.98 -13.63
CA SER A 53 15.96 4.89 -13.08
C SER A 53 15.50 6.33 -12.81
N ALA A 54 14.23 6.68 -13.02
CA ALA A 54 13.71 7.97 -12.59
C ALA A 54 13.72 8.08 -11.06
N ARG A 55 14.05 9.26 -10.54
CA ARG A 55 14.08 9.58 -9.11
C ARG A 55 13.40 10.91 -8.83
N ALA A 56 12.36 10.88 -8.02
CA ALA A 56 11.64 12.10 -7.63
C ALA A 56 11.07 12.04 -6.21
N GLU A 57 10.90 13.23 -5.65
CA GLU A 57 10.12 13.46 -4.44
C GLU A 57 8.82 14.17 -4.81
N ILE A 58 7.70 13.70 -4.29
CA ILE A 58 6.36 14.19 -4.61
C ILE A 58 5.65 14.48 -3.30
N ALA A 59 5.26 15.73 -3.09
CA ALA A 59 4.70 16.18 -1.81
C ALA A 59 3.34 16.90 -2.00
N ASP A 60 2.43 16.73 -1.04
CA ASP A 60 1.17 17.47 -1.00
C ASP A 60 0.36 17.37 -2.30
N CYS A 61 0.33 16.16 -2.88
CA CYS A 61 -0.27 15.89 -4.18
C CYS A 61 -1.57 15.11 -4.05
N SER A 62 -2.49 15.34 -4.98
CA SER A 62 -3.67 14.50 -5.17
C SER A 62 -3.68 13.88 -6.56
N ALA A 63 -4.18 12.66 -6.69
CA ALA A 63 -4.24 11.92 -7.94
C ALA A 63 -5.57 11.16 -8.07
N ALA A 64 -6.38 11.51 -9.06
CA ALA A 64 -7.67 10.86 -9.27
C ALA A 64 -7.56 9.53 -10.05
N ALA A 65 -6.47 9.35 -10.81
CA ALA A 65 -6.17 8.17 -11.60
C ALA A 65 -4.99 7.37 -11.00
N PRO A 66 -4.74 6.11 -11.45
CA PRO A 66 -3.69 5.27 -10.90
C PRO A 66 -2.29 5.88 -11.03
N ILE A 67 -1.39 5.51 -10.12
CA ILE A 67 0.03 5.85 -10.18
C ILE A 67 0.83 4.57 -10.48
N ALA A 68 1.75 4.63 -11.45
CA ALA A 68 2.56 3.48 -11.85
C ALA A 68 4.06 3.77 -11.76
N LEU A 69 4.80 2.87 -11.12
CA LEU A 69 6.26 2.93 -10.98
C LEU A 69 6.86 1.66 -11.57
N SER A 70 7.78 1.81 -12.52
CA SER A 70 8.46 0.70 -13.17
C SER A 70 9.97 0.94 -13.17
N GLY A 71 10.72 0.22 -12.33
CA GLY A 71 12.16 0.43 -12.12
C GLY A 71 12.56 1.83 -11.62
N ALA A 72 11.61 2.61 -11.12
CA ALA A 72 11.80 3.98 -10.64
C ALA A 72 11.99 4.02 -9.11
N GLN A 73 12.42 5.17 -8.59
CA GLN A 73 12.59 5.43 -7.16
C GLN A 73 11.80 6.69 -6.78
N LEU A 74 10.63 6.52 -6.16
CA LEU A 74 9.81 7.66 -5.77
C LEU A 74 9.60 7.70 -4.25
N HIS A 75 9.60 8.93 -3.75
CA HIS A 75 9.22 9.24 -2.38
C HIS A 75 8.00 10.15 -2.40
N PHE A 76 6.90 9.71 -1.80
CA PHE A 76 5.68 10.47 -1.63
C PHE A 76 5.50 10.89 -0.18
N THR A 77 5.10 12.14 0.03
CA THR A 77 4.67 12.65 1.34
C THR A 77 3.33 13.35 1.19
N ASN A 78 2.36 13.04 2.05
CA ASN A 78 1.02 13.64 2.00
C ASN A 78 0.35 13.48 0.62
N LEU A 79 0.43 12.27 0.04
CA LEU A 79 -0.27 11.92 -1.18
C LEU A 79 -1.72 11.53 -0.88
N ARG A 80 -2.66 11.99 -1.70
CA ARG A 80 -4.05 11.51 -1.73
C ARG A 80 -4.39 10.93 -3.09
N ALA A 81 -4.39 9.61 -3.25
CA ALA A 81 -4.67 8.96 -4.53
C ALA A 81 -5.91 8.06 -4.48
N THR A 82 -6.76 8.10 -5.51
CA THR A 82 -8.00 7.32 -5.58
C THR A 82 -8.01 6.22 -6.64
N GLY A 83 -6.96 6.12 -7.46
CA GLY A 83 -6.80 5.07 -8.48
C GLY A 83 -5.91 3.89 -8.08
N GLY A 84 -5.44 3.85 -6.83
CA GLY A 84 -4.42 2.91 -6.39
C GLY A 84 -3.03 3.17 -6.98
N MET A 85 -2.08 2.28 -6.64
CA MET A 85 -0.69 2.38 -7.05
C MET A 85 -0.12 1.02 -7.47
N LEU A 86 0.66 1.02 -8.55
CA LEU A 86 1.41 -0.14 -9.04
C LEU A 86 2.91 0.13 -8.90
N VAL A 87 3.62 -0.82 -8.29
CA VAL A 87 5.09 -0.81 -8.12
C VAL A 87 5.64 -2.10 -8.71
N GLU A 88 6.48 -1.98 -9.74
CA GLU A 88 6.99 -3.13 -10.46
C GLU A 88 8.42 -2.97 -11.00
N ASN A 89 9.00 -4.07 -11.48
CA ASN A 89 10.30 -4.12 -12.15
C ASN A 89 11.43 -3.50 -11.32
N GLN A 90 11.57 -3.92 -10.07
CA GLN A 90 12.53 -3.45 -9.08
C GLN A 90 12.34 -1.96 -8.69
N ALA A 91 11.16 -1.38 -8.93
CA ALA A 91 10.83 -0.06 -8.43
C ALA A 91 10.90 0.00 -6.90
N ARG A 92 11.24 1.18 -6.37
CA ARG A 92 11.24 1.47 -4.94
C ARG A 92 10.29 2.61 -4.66
N LEU A 93 9.31 2.33 -3.83
CA LEU A 93 8.34 3.28 -3.32
C LEU A 93 8.65 3.55 -1.85
N ARG A 94 8.68 4.83 -1.48
CA ARG A 94 8.50 5.26 -0.11
C ARG A 94 7.26 6.14 -0.03
N LEU A 95 6.36 5.84 0.90
CA LEU A 95 5.11 6.54 1.11
C LEU A 95 5.02 6.97 2.58
N ASP A 96 4.97 8.27 2.84
CA ASP A 96 4.81 8.83 4.19
C ASP A 96 3.51 9.66 4.26
N ASP A 97 2.78 9.57 5.37
CA ASP A 97 1.63 10.42 5.69
C ASP A 97 0.55 10.46 4.60
N SER A 98 0.25 9.33 3.96
CA SER A 98 -0.53 9.31 2.72
C SER A 98 -1.82 8.49 2.80
N LEU A 99 -2.69 8.76 1.83
CA LEU A 99 -4.01 8.17 1.67
C LEU A 99 -4.10 7.58 0.27
N LEU A 100 -4.14 6.25 0.19
CA LEU A 100 -4.32 5.52 -1.05
C LEU A 100 -5.64 4.78 -1.00
N SER A 101 -6.50 5.04 -1.97
CA SER A 101 -7.70 4.25 -2.20
C SER A 101 -7.76 3.78 -3.65
N GLY A 102 -8.46 2.68 -3.87
CA GLY A 102 -8.74 2.15 -5.21
C GLY A 102 -9.31 0.74 -5.13
N PRO A 103 -9.69 0.14 -6.26
CA PRO A 103 -10.09 -1.29 -6.29
C PRO A 103 -9.04 -2.20 -5.66
N ILE A 104 -7.77 -1.86 -5.89
CA ILE A 104 -6.61 -2.32 -5.12
C ILE A 104 -5.81 -1.05 -4.80
N ALA A 105 -5.53 -0.79 -3.52
CA ALA A 105 -4.83 0.43 -3.11
C ALA A 105 -3.34 0.38 -3.48
N LEU A 106 -2.70 -0.77 -3.32
CA LEU A 106 -1.30 -0.99 -3.65
C LEU A 106 -1.06 -2.37 -4.26
N VAL A 107 -0.40 -2.40 -5.41
CA VAL A 107 0.04 -3.62 -6.10
C VAL A 107 1.56 -3.60 -6.19
N LEU A 108 2.20 -4.63 -5.66
CA LEU A 108 3.65 -4.85 -5.72
C LEU A 108 3.95 -6.09 -6.58
N ARG A 109 4.56 -5.88 -7.75
CA ARG A 109 4.97 -6.93 -8.68
C ARG A 109 6.47 -6.84 -8.91
N ASP A 110 7.23 -7.45 -8.03
CA ASP A 110 8.69 -7.41 -8.05
C ASP A 110 9.23 -5.99 -7.78
N GLY A 111 9.10 -5.52 -6.54
CA GLY A 111 9.58 -4.19 -6.13
C GLY A 111 9.84 -4.09 -4.63
N HIS A 112 10.07 -2.86 -4.15
CA HIS A 112 10.20 -2.54 -2.74
C HIS A 112 9.24 -1.41 -2.36
N ALA A 113 8.48 -1.58 -1.29
CA ALA A 113 7.58 -0.56 -0.77
C ALA A 113 7.82 -0.35 0.73
N GLU A 114 8.18 0.88 1.11
CA GLU A 114 8.17 1.36 2.50
C GLU A 114 6.92 2.25 2.66
N VAL A 115 6.04 1.91 3.59
CA VAL A 115 4.81 2.67 3.84
C VAL A 115 4.73 3.04 5.31
N HIS A 116 4.74 4.33 5.57
CA HIS A 116 4.75 4.91 6.91
C HIS A 116 3.52 5.80 7.11
N GLN A 117 2.87 5.67 8.27
CA GLN A 117 1.81 6.59 8.72
C GLN A 117 0.73 6.79 7.65
N SER A 118 0.25 5.73 7.02
CA SER A 118 -0.59 5.82 5.82
C SER A 118 -1.85 4.97 5.92
N TRP A 119 -2.89 5.40 5.20
CA TRP A 119 -4.18 4.73 5.13
C TRP A 119 -4.41 4.17 3.72
N LEU A 120 -4.63 2.86 3.64
CA LEU A 120 -4.80 2.10 2.42
C LEU A 120 -6.22 1.52 2.39
N CYS A 121 -7.02 1.89 1.39
CA CYS A 121 -8.42 1.52 1.34
C CYS A 121 -8.82 0.85 0.02
N GLY A 122 -9.35 -0.37 0.13
CA GLY A 122 -10.04 -1.03 -0.97
C GLY A 122 -11.40 -0.39 -1.22
N THR A 123 -11.74 -0.15 -2.48
CA THR A 123 -13.03 0.42 -2.88
C THR A 123 -13.72 -0.43 -3.94
N GLY A 124 -15.02 -0.69 -3.76
CA GLY A 124 -15.85 -1.34 -4.76
C GLY A 124 -16.01 -2.84 -4.52
N ALA A 125 -17.13 -3.39 -5.01
CA ALA A 125 -17.62 -4.73 -4.67
C ALA A 125 -16.75 -5.90 -5.19
N THR A 126 -15.70 -5.63 -5.97
CA THR A 126 -14.80 -6.65 -6.54
C THR A 126 -13.38 -6.52 -6.01
N ALA A 127 -13.14 -5.72 -4.96
CA ALA A 127 -11.81 -5.53 -4.41
C ALA A 127 -11.31 -6.86 -3.80
N GLY A 128 -10.60 -7.66 -4.59
CA GLY A 128 -10.08 -8.95 -4.11
C GLY A 128 -9.17 -8.76 -2.91
N THR A 129 -8.14 -7.92 -3.07
CA THR A 129 -7.13 -7.65 -2.05
C THR A 129 -6.81 -6.15 -2.01
N VAL A 130 -6.75 -5.51 -0.83
CA VAL A 130 -6.43 -4.08 -0.72
C VAL A 130 -4.95 -3.80 -1.03
N VAL A 131 -4.06 -4.62 -0.49
CA VAL A 131 -2.62 -4.59 -0.76
C VAL A 131 -2.19 -5.96 -1.28
N SER A 132 -1.79 -6.03 -2.55
CA SER A 132 -1.40 -7.27 -3.21
C SER A 132 0.08 -7.26 -3.56
N ALA A 133 0.86 -8.11 -2.91
CA ALA A 133 2.27 -8.31 -3.20
C ALA A 133 2.50 -9.71 -3.78
N ALA A 134 2.95 -9.77 -5.03
CA ALA A 134 3.27 -11.03 -5.70
C ALA A 134 4.75 -11.42 -5.59
N ALA A 135 5.64 -10.43 -5.59
CA ALA A 135 7.08 -10.59 -5.41
C ALA A 135 7.69 -9.28 -4.90
N GLY A 136 8.81 -9.38 -4.18
CA GLY A 136 9.57 -8.22 -3.69
C GLY A 136 9.55 -8.08 -2.17
N SER A 137 9.57 -6.85 -1.66
CA SER A 137 9.53 -6.58 -0.23
C SER A 137 8.63 -5.42 0.15
N ILE A 138 7.95 -5.56 1.29
CA ILE A 138 7.03 -4.55 1.83
C ILE A 138 7.31 -4.33 3.32
N ASP A 139 7.52 -3.08 3.71
CA ASP A 139 7.66 -2.65 5.09
C ASP A 139 6.53 -1.69 5.43
N LEU A 140 5.72 -2.04 6.42
CA LEU A 140 4.58 -1.24 6.86
C LEU A 140 4.81 -0.78 8.30
N ASP A 141 4.77 0.52 8.53
CA ASP A 141 4.90 1.12 9.86
C ASP A 141 3.79 2.16 10.11
N ALA A 142 2.98 1.96 11.17
CA ALA A 142 1.82 2.80 11.47
C ALA A 142 0.87 2.88 10.25
N VAL A 143 0.36 1.73 9.79
CA VAL A 143 -0.48 1.64 8.59
C VAL A 143 -1.87 1.11 8.94
N VAL A 144 -2.90 1.69 8.33
CA VAL A 144 -4.27 1.18 8.40
C VAL A 144 -4.66 0.65 7.02
N ILE A 145 -5.12 -0.60 6.96
CA ILE A 145 -5.62 -1.25 5.75
C ILE A 145 -7.10 -1.58 5.96
N THR A 146 -7.98 -0.95 5.19
CA THR A 146 -9.44 -1.12 5.34
C THR A 146 -10.14 -1.35 4.02
N ALA A 147 -11.40 -1.77 4.09
CA ALA A 147 -12.36 -1.56 3.01
C ALA A 147 -13.20 -0.30 3.29
N ARG A 148 -13.75 0.32 2.23
CA ARG A 148 -14.65 1.47 2.38
C ARG A 148 -15.94 1.09 3.12
N TRP A 149 -16.45 -0.11 2.85
CA TRP A 149 -17.62 -0.67 3.48
C TRP A 149 -17.36 -2.12 3.91
N PRO A 150 -17.94 -2.60 5.03
CA PRO A 150 -17.76 -3.97 5.48
C PRO A 150 -18.10 -4.99 4.39
N GLY A 151 -17.14 -5.85 4.04
CA GLY A 151 -17.33 -6.92 3.06
C GLY A 151 -17.18 -6.52 1.59
N GLU A 152 -16.80 -5.27 1.27
CA GLU A 152 -16.48 -4.88 -0.12
C GLU A 152 -15.18 -5.47 -0.62
N ALA A 153 -14.22 -5.69 0.27
CA ALA A 153 -12.94 -6.27 -0.06
C ALA A 153 -12.73 -7.63 0.62
N GLY A 154 -12.15 -8.56 -0.14
CA GLY A 154 -11.90 -9.93 0.30
C GLY A 154 -10.78 -10.00 1.33
N THR A 155 -9.59 -9.54 0.95
CA THR A 155 -8.36 -9.67 1.75
C THR A 155 -7.73 -8.29 2.00
N GLY A 156 -7.25 -8.02 3.22
CA GLY A 156 -6.47 -6.81 3.49
C GLY A 156 -5.12 -6.83 2.82
N LEU A 157 -4.26 -7.74 3.26
CA LEU A 157 -2.90 -7.91 2.75
C LEU A 157 -2.72 -9.32 2.18
N GLY A 158 -2.43 -9.42 0.89
CA GLY A 158 -2.09 -10.67 0.21
C GLY A 158 -0.61 -10.74 -0.12
N LEU A 159 0.08 -11.78 0.34
CA LEU A 159 1.53 -11.99 0.17
C LEU A 159 1.79 -13.30 -0.58
N GLY A 160 2.40 -13.21 -1.77
CA GLY A 160 2.81 -14.36 -2.58
C GLY A 160 4.19 -14.92 -2.23
N ALA A 161 4.55 -16.05 -2.88
CA ALA A 161 5.67 -16.91 -2.51
C ALA A 161 7.08 -16.29 -2.57
N HIS A 162 7.20 -15.10 -3.15
CA HIS A 162 8.47 -14.39 -3.33
C HIS A 162 8.45 -13.02 -2.65
N VAL A 163 7.60 -12.86 -1.64
CA VAL A 163 7.49 -11.62 -0.87
C VAL A 163 8.15 -11.78 0.49
N SER A 164 8.91 -10.76 0.89
CA SER A 164 9.32 -10.54 2.28
C SER A 164 8.55 -9.35 2.86
N ALA A 165 8.02 -9.49 4.07
CA ALA A 165 7.22 -8.48 4.73
C ALA A 165 7.64 -8.24 6.18
N THR A 166 7.60 -6.98 6.60
CA THR A 166 7.73 -6.52 7.98
C THR A 166 6.56 -5.61 8.34
N LEU A 167 5.99 -5.82 9.52
CA LEU A 167 4.79 -5.10 9.99
C LEU A 167 5.05 -4.51 11.37
N HIS A 168 4.92 -3.20 11.47
CA HIS A 168 5.07 -2.42 12.69
C HIS A 168 3.83 -1.55 12.90
N ASP A 169 3.10 -1.74 13.99
CA ASP A 169 1.89 -0.98 14.31
C ASP A 169 0.89 -0.89 13.13
N VAL A 170 0.45 -2.06 12.63
CA VAL A 170 -0.49 -2.17 11.50
C VAL A 170 -1.88 -2.55 11.99
N ALA A 171 -2.92 -1.88 11.50
CA ALA A 171 -4.31 -2.26 11.70
C ALA A 171 -4.97 -2.68 10.39
N ILE A 172 -5.74 -3.77 10.43
CA ILE A 172 -6.52 -4.27 9.30
C ILE A 172 -7.97 -4.47 9.74
N ASP A 173 -8.91 -3.77 9.11
CA ASP A 173 -10.32 -3.75 9.51
C ASP A 173 -11.32 -3.80 8.33
N HIS A 174 -12.56 -4.18 8.62
CA HIS A 174 -13.69 -4.22 7.67
C HIS A 174 -13.52 -5.16 6.46
N LEU A 175 -12.64 -6.16 6.58
CA LEU A 175 -12.28 -7.11 5.52
C LEU A 175 -12.74 -8.54 5.87
N ALA A 176 -12.95 -9.39 4.87
CA ALA A 176 -13.30 -10.80 5.13
C ALA A 176 -12.11 -11.59 5.66
N THR A 177 -10.94 -11.41 5.04
CA THR A 177 -9.65 -11.96 5.46
C THR A 177 -8.70 -10.82 5.80
N GLY A 178 -8.06 -10.86 6.96
CA GLY A 178 -7.06 -9.84 7.33
C GLY A 178 -5.80 -9.94 6.47
N ILE A 179 -5.05 -11.02 6.67
CA ILE A 179 -3.85 -11.33 5.90
C ILE A 179 -3.97 -12.71 5.28
N GLU A 180 -3.59 -12.81 4.01
CA GLU A 180 -3.38 -14.06 3.30
C GLU A 180 -1.92 -14.21 2.90
N VAL A 181 -1.32 -15.34 3.26
CA VAL A 181 0.08 -15.65 2.95
C VAL A 181 0.16 -16.97 2.19
N ASP A 182 0.76 -16.93 1.00
CA ASP A 182 1.19 -18.10 0.24
C ASP A 182 2.71 -18.13 0.14
N ARG A 183 3.36 -18.93 0.99
CA ARG A 183 4.81 -19.18 1.01
C ARG A 183 5.68 -17.91 1.07
N ALA A 184 5.14 -16.81 1.59
CA ALA A 184 5.89 -15.57 1.80
C ALA A 184 6.68 -15.59 3.12
N GLU A 185 7.64 -14.69 3.24
CA GLU A 185 8.41 -14.47 4.46
C GLU A 185 7.84 -13.31 5.27
N LEU A 186 7.10 -13.58 6.33
CA LEU A 186 6.62 -12.56 7.26
C LEU A 186 7.55 -12.50 8.47
N THR A 187 8.68 -11.82 8.30
CA THR A 187 9.87 -11.97 9.17
C THR A 187 9.69 -11.33 10.54
N ALA A 188 9.02 -10.17 10.59
CA ALA A 188 8.77 -9.44 11.83
C ALA A 188 7.35 -8.89 11.88
N ILE A 189 6.72 -9.06 13.03
CA ILE A 189 5.48 -8.40 13.41
C ILE A 189 5.71 -7.80 14.80
N ASP A 190 5.58 -6.48 14.94
CA ASP A 190 5.51 -5.78 16.22
C ASP A 190 4.29 -4.86 16.22
N GLY A 191 3.17 -5.36 16.76
CA GLY A 191 1.92 -4.63 16.81
C GLY A 191 1.10 -4.79 15.54
N LEU A 192 0.36 -5.89 15.44
CA LEU A 192 -0.61 -6.11 14.36
C LEU A 192 -1.99 -6.35 14.97
N THR A 193 -2.96 -5.53 14.58
CA THR A 193 -4.37 -5.71 14.92
C THR A 193 -5.15 -6.09 13.67
N ILE A 194 -5.89 -7.20 13.71
CA ILE A 194 -6.79 -7.59 12.64
C ILE A 194 -8.19 -7.74 13.21
N THR A 195 -9.15 -7.05 12.61
CA THR A 195 -10.59 -7.25 12.83
C THR A 195 -11.22 -7.67 11.51
N ALA A 196 -11.45 -8.97 11.35
CA ALA A 196 -11.93 -9.56 10.10
C ALA A 196 -13.27 -10.29 10.31
N SER A 197 -14.13 -10.29 9.28
CA SER A 197 -15.45 -10.91 9.38
C SER A 197 -15.44 -12.43 9.18
N ALA A 198 -14.37 -13.01 8.63
CA ALA A 198 -14.22 -14.46 8.48
C ALA A 198 -12.90 -14.97 9.05
N THR A 199 -11.76 -14.61 8.45
CA THR A 199 -10.45 -15.16 8.79
C THR A 199 -9.45 -14.06 9.18
N GLY A 200 -8.77 -14.20 10.31
CA GLY A 200 -7.75 -13.24 10.74
C GLY A 200 -6.49 -13.34 9.87
N LEU A 201 -5.79 -14.46 10.00
CA LEU A 201 -4.59 -14.80 9.25
C LEU A 201 -4.77 -16.17 8.56
N ARG A 202 -4.72 -16.18 7.22
CA ARG A 202 -4.68 -17.40 6.41
C ARG A 202 -3.26 -17.66 5.94
N TRP A 203 -2.71 -18.81 6.30
CA TRP A 203 -1.31 -19.15 6.06
C TRP A 203 -1.15 -20.43 5.24
N SER A 204 -0.29 -20.37 4.24
CA SER A 204 0.18 -21.52 3.46
C SER A 204 1.71 -21.44 3.37
N GLY A 205 2.38 -22.56 3.63
CA GLY A 205 3.85 -22.66 3.54
C GLY A 205 4.58 -22.69 4.89
N PRO A 206 5.91 -22.85 4.85
CA PRO A 206 6.71 -22.99 6.06
C PRO A 206 6.78 -21.66 6.83
N ARG A 207 6.85 -21.76 8.16
CA ARG A 207 7.22 -20.65 9.04
C ARG A 207 8.71 -20.75 9.35
N GLY A 208 9.43 -19.63 9.22
CA GLY A 208 10.85 -19.58 9.58
C GLY A 208 11.08 -19.55 11.09
N ASP A 209 12.06 -20.32 11.58
CA ASP A 209 12.39 -20.43 13.02
C ASP A 209 12.89 -19.11 13.63
N GLY A 210 13.38 -18.17 12.80
CA GLY A 210 13.90 -16.87 13.24
C GLY A 210 12.88 -15.74 13.32
N TRP A 211 11.61 -15.97 12.96
CA TRP A 211 10.61 -14.91 12.87
C TRP A 211 10.11 -14.46 14.23
N ARG A 212 9.94 -13.14 14.39
CA ARG A 212 9.56 -12.52 15.66
C ARG A 212 8.20 -11.87 15.53
N TRP A 213 7.20 -12.49 16.14
CA TRP A 213 5.83 -11.98 16.14
C TRP A 213 5.42 -11.62 17.55
N GLU A 214 5.27 -10.31 17.77
CA GLU A 214 4.95 -9.70 19.05
C GLU A 214 3.70 -8.82 18.91
N ARG A 215 2.94 -8.72 20.00
CA ARG A 215 1.73 -7.88 20.06
C ARG A 215 0.74 -8.15 18.91
N LEU A 216 0.52 -9.42 18.58
CA LEU A 216 -0.47 -9.83 17.59
C LEU A 216 -1.86 -9.96 18.23
N LEU A 217 -2.85 -9.24 17.70
CA LEU A 217 -4.25 -9.32 18.09
C LEU A 217 -5.11 -9.65 16.87
N LEU A 218 -5.77 -10.82 16.88
CA LEU A 218 -6.67 -11.24 15.80
C LEU A 218 -8.08 -11.41 16.36
N GLN A 219 -9.02 -10.67 15.77
CA GLN A 219 -10.44 -10.69 16.09
C GLN A 219 -11.21 -11.12 14.83
N ALA A 220 -11.47 -12.41 14.72
CA ALA A 220 -12.23 -13.01 13.62
C ALA A 220 -12.89 -14.33 14.08
N PRO A 221 -13.94 -14.81 13.40
CA PRO A 221 -14.50 -16.14 13.66
C PRO A 221 -13.46 -17.26 13.55
N GLU A 222 -12.57 -17.18 12.56
CA GLU A 222 -11.39 -18.04 12.41
C GLU A 222 -10.12 -17.18 12.53
N PRO A 223 -9.58 -16.96 13.75
CA PRO A 223 -8.42 -16.08 13.92
C PRO A 223 -7.20 -16.52 13.11
N LEU A 224 -6.98 -17.83 13.00
CA LEU A 224 -5.79 -18.40 12.37
C LEU A 224 -6.13 -19.66 11.59
N HIS A 225 -5.67 -19.73 10.34
CA HIS A 225 -5.77 -20.90 9.48
C HIS A 225 -4.40 -21.29 8.93
N GLY A 226 -4.06 -22.57 8.97
CA GLY A 226 -2.82 -23.12 8.37
C GLY A 226 -1.55 -23.02 9.23
N LEU A 227 -1.59 -22.34 10.38
CA LEU A 227 -0.54 -22.37 11.40
C LEU A 227 -1.07 -23.03 12.67
N SER A 228 -0.30 -23.97 13.23
CA SER A 228 -0.54 -24.49 14.57
C SER A 228 0.42 -23.80 15.56
N GLN A 229 -0.05 -23.49 16.77
CA GLN A 229 0.78 -23.02 17.91
C GLN A 229 1.24 -21.55 17.90
N LEU A 230 0.55 -20.63 17.23
CA LEU A 230 0.82 -19.20 17.40
C LEU A 230 0.03 -18.64 18.59
N ALA A 231 0.69 -17.95 19.53
CA ALA A 231 0.02 -17.21 20.58
C ALA A 231 -0.58 -15.91 20.02
N ILE A 232 -1.90 -15.75 20.14
CA ILE A 232 -2.68 -14.67 19.49
C ILE A 232 -3.27 -13.68 20.52
N THR A 233 -2.65 -13.59 21.70
CA THR A 233 -3.18 -12.82 22.85
C THR A 233 -2.44 -11.50 23.07
N GLY A 234 -1.84 -10.95 22.02
CA GLY A 234 -1.13 -9.67 22.09
C GLY A 234 -2.07 -8.47 22.21
N GLN A 235 -1.51 -7.30 22.53
CA GLN A 235 -2.27 -6.04 22.62
C GLN A 235 -2.63 -5.44 21.25
N GLY A 236 -2.06 -5.97 20.16
CA GLY A 236 -2.21 -5.39 18.83
C GLY A 236 -1.29 -4.19 18.60
N ALA A 237 -1.57 -3.49 17.50
CA ALA A 237 -0.97 -2.21 17.13
C ALA A 237 -1.23 -1.13 18.19
N ARG A 238 -0.22 -0.27 18.42
CA ARG A 238 -0.27 0.84 19.36
C ARG A 238 -1.24 1.93 18.86
N GLN A 239 -2.27 2.22 19.64
CA GLN A 239 -3.31 3.20 19.25
C GLN A 239 -2.75 4.62 19.12
N GLU A 240 -1.77 4.97 19.95
CA GLU A 240 -1.04 6.24 19.91
C GLU A 240 -0.22 6.44 18.62
N ARG A 241 0.11 5.35 17.91
CA ARG A 241 0.75 5.41 16.58
C ARG A 241 -0.30 5.54 15.49
N LEU A 242 -1.37 4.74 15.56
CA LEU A 242 -2.44 4.72 14.55
C LEU A 242 -3.26 6.01 14.50
N VAL A 243 -3.38 6.75 15.60
CA VAL A 243 -4.09 8.05 15.61
C VAL A 243 -3.40 9.13 14.77
N LEU A 244 -2.11 8.94 14.45
CA LEU A 244 -1.34 9.85 13.59
C LEU A 244 -1.55 9.57 12.10
N VAL A 245 -2.17 8.44 11.75
CA VAL A 245 -2.46 8.08 10.35
C VAL A 245 -3.53 9.03 9.80
N PRO A 246 -3.32 9.63 8.62
CA PRO A 246 -4.31 10.50 8.00
C PRO A 246 -5.58 9.73 7.62
N LYS A 247 -6.74 10.38 7.75
CA LYS A 247 -8.06 9.82 7.45
C LYS A 247 -8.78 10.63 6.38
#